data_AF-A0A849QRD6-F1
#
_entry.id   AF-A0A849QRD6-F1
#
_cell.length_a   1.000
_cell.length_b   1.000
_cell.length_c   1.000
_cell.angle_alpha   90.00
_cell.angle_beta   90.00
_cell.angle_gamma   90.00
#
_symmetry.space_group_name_H-M   'P 1'
#
loop_
_entity.id
_entity.type
_entity.pdbx_description
1 polymer ?
#
loop_
_entity_poly.entity_id
_entity_poly.type
_entity_poly.pdbx_seq_one_letter_code
_entity_poly.pdbx_strand_id
1 'polypeptide(L)' 'MKKIYGIIGDPVAHSLSPVMHNVAFKKLGLDAVYLAFRVPLEELGDAIRGAKSLG' A
#
# COMPACT_ATOMS: atom_id res chain seq x y z
N MET A 1 -11.36 -11.90 -4.12
CA MET A 1 -11.36 -10.47 -3.77
C MET A 1 -9.91 -10.05 -3.72
N LYS A 2 -9.57 -8.99 -4.45
CA LYS A 2 -8.19 -8.51 -4.54
C LYS A 2 -7.70 -8.01 -3.17
N LYS A 3 -6.58 -8.54 -2.68
CA LYS A 3 -5.94 -8.07 -1.44
C LYS A 3 -5.20 -6.75 -1.71
N ILE A 4 -5.30 -5.80 -0.79
CA ILE A 4 -4.60 -4.52 -0.89
C ILE A 4 -3.45 -4.52 0.11
N TYR A 5 -2.25 -4.25 -0.39
CA TYR A 5 -1.04 -4.01 0.37
C TYR A 5 -0.57 -2.58 0.09
N GLY A 6 0.29 -2.04 0.95
CA GLY A 6 0.94 -0.79 0.63
C GLY A 6 1.99 -0.34 1.62
N ILE A 7 2.61 0.79 1.27
CA ILE A 7 3.58 1.52 2.07
C ILE A 7 3.01 2.91 2.38
N ILE A 8 3.17 3.33 3.63
CA ILE A 8 2.78 4.66 4.10
C ILE A 8 4.05 5.49 4.31
N GLY A 9 4.04 6.75 3.87
CA GLY A 9 5.09 7.72 4.16
C GLY A 9 4.81 9.10 3.57
N ASP A 10 5.62 10.10 3.92
CA ASP A 10 5.57 11.42 3.33
C ASP A 10 6.99 12.04 3.27
N PRO A 11 7.62 12.17 2.08
CA PRO A 11 7.15 11.75 0.76
C PRO A 11 7.31 10.23 0.55
N VAL A 12 6.41 9.61 -0.22
CA VAL A 12 6.47 8.16 -0.54
C VAL A 12 6.48 7.83 -2.04
N ALA A 13 6.21 8.82 -2.89
CA ALA A 13 6.03 8.62 -4.34
C ALA A 13 7.28 8.09 -5.07
N HIS A 14 8.47 8.24 -4.49
CA HIS A 14 9.73 7.74 -5.05
C HIS A 14 9.98 6.25 -4.76
N SER A 15 9.13 5.61 -3.95
CA SER A 15 9.30 4.21 -3.59
C SER A 15 9.12 3.30 -4.81
N LEU A 16 10.08 2.41 -5.04
CA LEU A 16 9.99 1.35 -6.05
C LEU A 16 9.23 0.11 -5.56
N SER A 17 8.83 0.06 -4.28
CA SER A 17 8.10 -1.08 -3.70
C SER A 17 6.81 -1.42 -4.46
N PRO A 18 5.97 -0.46 -4.91
CA PRO A 18 4.80 -0.78 -5.73
C PRO A 18 5.17 -1.49 -7.04
N VAL A 19 6.26 -1.09 -7.70
CA VAL A 19 6.71 -1.76 -8.94
C VAL A 19 7.13 -3.20 -8.63
N MET A 20 8.02 -3.36 -7.64
CA MET A 20 8.55 -4.66 -7.25
C MET A 20 7.45 -5.65 -6.84
N HIS A 21 6.55 -5.25 -5.94
CA HIS A 21 5.51 -6.13 -5.42
C HIS A 21 4.43 -6.44 -6.45
N ASN A 22 3.98 -5.47 -7.26
CA ASN A 22 2.97 -5.76 -8.29
C ASN A 22 3.50 -6.69 -9.39
N VAL A 23 4.79 -6.58 -9.75
CA VAL A 23 5.45 -7.54 -10.65
C VAL A 23 5.47 -8.94 -10.03
N ALA A 24 5.84 -9.05 -8.75
CA ALA A 24 5.83 -10.32 -8.03
C ALA A 24 4.42 -10.94 -7.93
N PHE A 25 3.40 -10.15 -7.56
CA PHE A 25 2.00 -10.60 -7.49
C PHE A 25 1.51 -11.12 -8.83
N LYS A 26 1.79 -10.39 -9.92
CA LYS A 26 1.44 -10.83 -11.27
C LYS A 26 2.16 -12.13 -11.65
N LYS A 27 3.45 -12.26 -11.34
CA LYS A 27 4.24 -13.46 -11.67
C LYS A 27 3.77 -14.70 -10.91
N LEU A 28 3.30 -14.52 -9.68
CA LEU A 28 2.80 -15.60 -8.81
C LEU A 28 1.30 -15.88 -8.96
N GLY A 29 0.59 -15.14 -9.81
CA GLY A 29 -0.86 -15.29 -9.99
C GLY A 29 -1.68 -14.89 -8.75
N LEU A 30 -1.15 -14.00 -7.90
CA LEU A 30 -1.84 -13.53 -6.70
C LEU A 30 -2.84 -12.43 -7.05
N ASP A 31 -4.10 -12.59 -6.61
CA ASP A 31 -5.12 -11.54 -6.68
C ASP A 31 -4.85 -10.46 -5.62
N ALA A 32 -3.82 -9.64 -5.85
CA ALA A 32 -3.35 -8.61 -4.94
C ALA A 32 -2.84 -7.36 -5.68
N VAL A 33 -2.81 -6.22 -4.99
CA VAL A 33 -2.19 -4.97 -5.45
C VAL A 33 -1.39 -4.33 -4.33
N TYR A 34 -0.26 -3.71 -4.66
CA TYR A 34 0.57 -2.93 -3.74
C TYR A 34 0.54 -1.45 -4.13
N LEU A 35 0.22 -0.57 -3.18
CA LEU A 35 0.05 0.87 -3.40
C LEU A 35 0.99 1.69 -2.49
N ALA A 36 1.29 2.93 -2.90
CA ALA A 36 1.97 3.91 -2.06
C ALA A 36 0.94 4.94 -1.58
N PHE A 37 0.84 5.10 -0.26
CA PHE A 37 -0.09 6.03 0.38
C PHE A 37 0.70 7.19 0.99
N ARG A 38 0.56 8.38 0.42
CA ARG A 38 1.10 9.59 1.02
C ARG A 38 0.24 9.95 2.23
N VAL A 39 0.81 9.89 3.42
CA VAL A 39 0.10 10.22 4.67
C VAL A 39 1.01 11.12 5.52
N PRO A 40 0.65 12.39 5.70
CA PRO A 40 1.31 13.28 6.64
C PRO A 40 1.29 12.73 8.07
N LEU A 41 2.24 13.14 8.91
CA LEU A 41 2.40 12.61 10.27
C LEU A 41 1.13 12.79 11.12
N GLU A 42 0.47 13.92 10.97
CA GLU A 42 -0.77 14.30 11.63
C GLU A 42 -1.96 13.39 11.27
N GLU A 43 -1.96 12.80 10.07
CA GLU A 43 -3.03 11.92 9.56
C GLU A 43 -2.74 10.43 9.77
N LEU A 44 -1.53 10.08 10.24
CA LEU A 44 -1.10 8.68 10.38
C LEU A 44 -2.07 7.86 11.25
N GLY A 45 -2.57 8.45 12.34
CA GLY A 45 -3.55 7.80 13.20
C GLY A 45 -4.84 7.42 12.47
N ASP A 46 -5.37 8.32 11.64
CA ASP A 46 -6.57 8.08 10.84
C ASP A 46 -6.33 7.07 9.73
N ALA A 47 -5.17 7.13 9.07
CA ALA A 47 -4.80 6.17 8.04
C ALA A 47 -4.74 4.73 8.59
N ILE A 48 -4.16 4.53 9.78
CA ILE A 48 -4.11 3.20 10.43
C ILE A 48 -5.51 2.75 10.86
N ARG A 49 -6.34 3.63 11.42
CA ARG A 49 -7.74 3.30 11.77
C ARG A 49 -8.56 2.92 10.54
N GLY A 50 -8.41 3.66 9.45
CA GLY A 50 -9.04 3.37 8.16
C GLY A 50 -8.59 2.02 7.60
N ALA A 51 -7.28 1.76 7.57
CA ALA A 51 -6.72 0.48 7.11
C ALA A 51 -7.26 -0.71 7.93
N LYS A 52 -7.36 -0.57 9.26
CA LYS A 52 -7.96 -1.59 10.14
C LYS A 52 -9.45 -1.81 9.86
N SER A 53 -10.19 -0.78 9.45
CA SER A 53 -11.63 -0.87 9.23
C SER A 53 -11.99 -1.41 7.84
N LEU A 54 -11.10 -1.21 6.87
CA LEU A 54 -11.27 -1.63 5.47
C LEU A 54 -10.81 -3.08 5.21
N GLY A 55 -10.19 -3.75 6.19
CA GLY A 55 -9.67 -5.11 6.08
C GLY A 55 -9.62 -5.83 7.42
#